data_AF-A0A183PRJ5-F1
#
_entry.id   AF-A0A183PRJ5-F1
#
_cell.length_a   1.000
_cell.length_b   1.000
_cell.length_c   1.000
_cell.angle_alpha   90.00
_cell.angle_beta   90.00
_cell.angle_gamma   90.00
#
_symmetry.space_group_name_H-M   'P 1'
#
loop_
_entity.id
_entity.type
_entity.pdbx_description
1 polymer ?
#
loop_
_entity_poly.entity_id
_entity_poly.type
_entity_poly.pdbx_seq_one_letter_code
_entity_poly.pdbx_strand_id
1 'polypeptide(L)'
;MNLPDIEAAHTDLPINVNTPTTKEVRMAVRQIKSGKAAGPDSIPAEALKSDIEVTTNMLRLQFKKIWEEEEKVLMNWKEGHLIKISKKGDLGKCKDD
;
A
#
# COMPACT_ATOMS: atom_id res chain seq x y z
N MET A 1 10.57 28.56 -29.68
CA MET A 1 11.55 27.67 -29.03
C MET A 1 10.83 26.35 -28.80
N ASN A 2 11.19 25.32 -29.56
CA ASN A 2 10.61 23.99 -29.38
C ASN A 2 11.24 23.33 -28.15
N LEU A 3 10.41 22.63 -27.38
CA LEU A 3 10.86 21.86 -26.22
C LEU A 3 11.77 20.73 -26.72
N PRO A 4 12.95 20.49 -26.11
CA PRO A 4 13.77 19.33 -26.44
C PRO A 4 12.96 18.07 -26.16
N ASP A 5 12.78 17.24 -27.19
CA ASP A 5 12.14 15.95 -27.06
C ASP A 5 13.06 15.06 -26.21
N ILE A 6 12.71 14.90 -24.93
CA ILE A 6 13.43 14.00 -24.03
C ILE A 6 12.98 12.61 -24.43
N GLU A 7 13.79 11.94 -25.25
CA GLU A 7 13.61 10.53 -25.59
C GLU A 7 13.52 9.73 -24.30
N ALA A 8 12.29 9.31 -23.97
CA ALA A 8 12.04 8.50 -22.80
C ALA A 8 12.79 7.18 -23.02
N ALA A 9 13.79 6.90 -22.20
CA ALA A 9 14.37 5.57 -22.12
C ALA A 9 13.24 4.64 -21.67
N HIS A 10 12.59 3.98 -22.64
CA HIS A 10 11.65 2.90 -22.42
C HIS A 10 12.44 1.76 -21.81
N THR A 11 12.66 1.86 -20.50
CA THR A 11 13.15 0.76 -19.72
C THR A 11 11.96 -0.18 -19.64
N ASP A 12 11.87 -1.08 -20.61
CA ASP A 12 11.03 -2.29 -20.56
C ASP A 12 11.56 -3.16 -19.40
N LEU A 13 11.39 -2.67 -18.17
CA LEU A 13 11.35 -3.53 -17.01
C LEU A 13 10.12 -4.41 -17.25
N PRO A 14 10.26 -5.75 -17.24
CA PRO A 14 9.12 -6.65 -17.36
C PRO A 14 8.32 -6.59 -16.05
N ILE A 15 7.60 -5.48 -15.87
CA ILE A 15 6.65 -5.28 -14.79
C ILE A 15 5.40 -6.05 -15.20
N ASN A 16 5.04 -7.02 -14.37
CA ASN A 16 3.81 -7.76 -14.57
C ASN A 16 2.61 -6.83 -14.36
N VAL A 17 1.99 -6.39 -15.46
CA VAL A 17 0.76 -5.56 -15.47
C VAL A 17 -0.52 -6.40 -15.41
N ASN A 18 -0.44 -7.62 -14.87
CA ASN A 18 -1.63 -8.43 -14.63
C ASN A 18 -2.17 -8.18 -13.22
N THR A 19 -3.47 -8.38 -13.05
CA THR A 19 -4.12 -8.33 -11.73
C THR A 19 -3.44 -9.31 -10.75
N PRO A 20 -3.30 -8.95 -9.46
CA PRO A 20 -2.68 -9.83 -8.47
C PRO A 20 -3.35 -11.20 -8.35
N THR A 21 -2.54 -12.26 -8.29
CA THR A 21 -3.04 -13.63 -8.13
C THR A 21 -3.39 -13.94 -6.68
N THR A 22 -4.32 -14.88 -6.46
CA THR A 22 -4.67 -15.37 -5.11
C THR A 22 -3.45 -15.88 -4.34
N LYS A 23 -2.52 -16.55 -5.04
CA LYS A 23 -1.31 -17.11 -4.41
C LYS A 23 -0.38 -16.00 -3.92
N GLU A 24 -0.17 -14.96 -4.72
CA GLU A 24 0.65 -13.81 -4.34
C GLU A 24 0.06 -13.09 -3.13
N VAL A 25 -1.24 -12.77 -3.17
CA VAL A 25 -1.93 -12.11 -2.04
C VAL A 25 -1.82 -12.95 -0.77
N ARG A 26 -2.06 -14.25 -0.85
CA ARG A 26 -1.93 -15.16 0.29
C ARG A 26 -0.52 -15.19 0.87
N MET A 27 0.51 -15.21 0.01
CA MET A 27 1.90 -15.16 0.47
C MET A 27 2.24 -13.83 1.11
N ALA A 28 1.78 -12.71 0.54
CA ALA A 28 1.97 -11.39 1.10
C ALA A 28 1.34 -11.26 2.50
N VAL A 29 0.08 -11.70 2.67
CA VAL A 29 -0.61 -11.70 3.97
C VAL A 29 0.17 -12.50 5.02
N ARG A 30 0.73 -13.65 4.65
CA ARG A 30 1.58 -14.46 5.55
C ARG A 30 2.86 -13.74 5.96
N GLN A 31 3.43 -12.94 5.06
CA GLN A 31 4.67 -12.18 5.28
C GLN A 31 4.46 -10.89 6.08
N ILE A 32 3.21 -10.45 6.31
CA ILE A 32 2.92 -9.28 7.15
C ILE A 32 3.52 -9.48 8.54
N LYS A 33 4.29 -8.48 8.98
CA LYS A 33 4.92 -8.44 10.32
C LYS A 33 3.87 -8.13 11.37
N SER A 34 3.78 -8.96 12.40
CA SER A 34 2.99 -8.72 13.61
C SER A 34 3.69 -7.76 14.57
N GLY A 35 2.96 -7.24 15.56
CA GLY A 35 3.46 -6.33 16.59
C GLY A 35 3.74 -4.91 16.07
N LYS A 36 3.14 -4.54 14.94
CA LYS A 36 3.16 -3.16 14.42
C LYS A 36 1.93 -2.42 14.91
N ALA A 37 2.09 -1.11 15.16
CA ALA A 37 0.95 -0.25 15.44
C ALA A 37 -0.03 -0.27 14.26
N ALA A 38 -1.33 -0.30 14.57
CA ALA A 38 -2.37 -0.20 13.56
C ALA A 38 -2.27 1.15 12.83
N GLY A 39 -2.71 1.17 11.57
CA GLY A 39 -2.81 2.39 10.79
C GLY A 39 -3.95 3.30 11.28
N PRO A 40 -4.22 4.41 10.57
CA PRO A 40 -5.37 5.28 10.85
C PRO A 40 -6.72 4.56 10.77
N ASP A 41 -6.78 3.46 10.02
CA ASP A 41 -7.93 2.57 9.93
C ASP A 41 -8.17 1.73 11.21
N SER A 42 -7.24 1.79 12.18
CA SER A 42 -7.24 0.99 13.40
C SER A 42 -7.22 -0.53 13.14
N ILE A 43 -6.84 -0.98 11.95
CA ILE A 43 -6.76 -2.40 11.60
C ILE A 43 -5.37 -2.93 11.96
N PRO A 44 -5.25 -3.86 12.92
CA PRO A 44 -3.96 -4.46 13.27
C PRO A 44 -3.54 -5.51 12.23
N ALA A 45 -2.22 -5.69 12.09
CA ALA A 45 -1.63 -6.72 11.23
C ALA A 45 -2.13 -8.14 11.58
N GLU A 46 -2.41 -8.37 12.86
CA GLU A 46 -2.93 -9.62 13.41
C GLU A 46 -4.32 -9.96 12.88
N ALA A 47 -5.17 -8.95 12.64
CA ALA A 47 -6.52 -9.16 12.09
C ALA A 47 -6.46 -9.66 10.64
N LEU A 48 -5.51 -9.17 9.85
CA LEU A 48 -5.29 -9.66 8.49
C LEU A 48 -4.74 -11.10 8.46
N LYS A 49 -4.12 -11.54 9.56
CA LYS A 49 -3.51 -12.87 9.69
C LYS A 49 -4.40 -13.90 10.39
N SER A 50 -5.47 -13.48 11.06
CA SER A 50 -6.35 -14.37 11.82
C SER A 50 -7.12 -15.33 10.91
N ASP A 51 -7.62 -14.82 9.78
CA ASP A 51 -8.23 -15.61 8.72
C ASP A 51 -7.60 -15.26 7.37
N ILE A 52 -6.58 -16.04 7.01
CA ILE A 52 -5.80 -15.83 5.79
C ILE A 52 -6.68 -16.05 4.55
N GLU A 53 -7.61 -16.99 4.58
CA GLU A 53 -8.40 -17.33 3.38
C GLU A 53 -9.43 -16.24 3.08
N VAL A 54 -10.18 -15.82 4.10
CA VAL A 54 -11.15 -14.72 3.98
C VAL A 54 -10.42 -13.42 3.59
N THR A 55 -9.31 -13.10 4.26
CA THR A 55 -8.53 -11.90 3.97
C THR A 55 -7.96 -11.94 2.55
N THR A 56 -7.47 -13.09 2.09
CA THR A 56 -6.95 -13.25 0.71
C THR A 56 -8.05 -13.00 -0.32
N ASN A 57 -9.24 -13.58 -0.12
CA ASN A 57 -10.36 -13.42 -1.04
C ASN A 57 -10.86 -11.96 -1.09
N MET A 58 -10.96 -11.31 0.07
CA MET A 58 -11.38 -9.91 0.17
C MET A 58 -10.37 -8.97 -0.50
N LEU A 59 -9.08 -9.13 -0.20
CA LEU A 59 -8.01 -8.31 -0.79
C LEU A 59 -7.90 -8.52 -2.30
N ARG A 60 -8.01 -9.77 -2.78
CA ARG A 60 -8.00 -10.05 -4.23
C ARG A 60 -9.14 -9.33 -4.96
N LEU A 61 -10.34 -9.32 -4.40
CA LEU A 61 -11.48 -8.61 -4.99
C LEU A 61 -11.25 -7.10 -5.02
N GLN A 62 -10.73 -6.53 -3.93
CA GLN A 62 -10.41 -5.10 -3.87
C GLN A 62 -9.30 -4.72 -4.85
N PHE A 63 -8.22 -5.50 -4.95
CA PHE A 63 -7.15 -5.26 -5.91
C PHE A 63 -7.64 -5.34 -7.35
N LYS A 64 -8.52 -6.30 -7.67
CA LYS A 64 -9.15 -6.37 -9.00
C LYS A 64 -9.94 -5.09 -9.31
N LYS A 65 -10.74 -4.61 -8.36
CA LYS A 65 -11.51 -3.37 -8.53
C LYS A 65 -10.60 -2.15 -8.70
N ILE A 66 -9.54 -2.05 -7.91
CA ILE A 66 -8.52 -0.99 -8.03
C ILE A 66 -7.84 -1.03 -9.40
N TRP A 67 -7.53 -2.23 -9.89
CA TRP A 67 -6.92 -2.43 -11.21
C TRP A 67 -7.83 -1.99 -12.35
N GLU A 68 -9.15 -2.21 -12.22
CA GLU A 68 -10.15 -1.77 -13.20
C GLU A 68 -10.46 -0.26 -13.08
N GLU A 69 -10.29 0.36 -11.91
CA GLU A 69 -10.52 1.79 -11.63
C GLU A 69 -9.21 2.62 -11.61
N GLU A 70 -8.17 2.18 -12.33
CA GLU A 70 -6.78 2.66 -12.22
C GLU A 70 -6.62 4.20 -12.26
N GLU A 71 -7.35 4.87 -13.16
CA GLU A 71 -7.27 6.33 -13.35
C GLU A 71 -7.73 7.13 -12.12
N LYS A 72 -8.71 6.62 -11.36
CA LYS A 72 -9.21 7.26 -10.13
C LYS A 72 -8.26 7.04 -8.95
N VAL A 73 -7.63 5.88 -8.88
CA VAL A 73 -6.71 5.52 -7.79
C VAL A 73 -5.41 6.31 -7.90
N LEU A 74 -4.91 6.53 -9.11
CA LEU A 74 -3.71 7.32 -9.37
C LEU A 74 -3.81 8.77 -8.84
N MET A 75 -5.01 9.36 -8.86
CA MET A 75 -5.23 10.73 -8.37
C MET A 75 -5.03 10.84 -6.85
N ASN A 76 -5.48 9.85 -6.07
CA ASN A 76 -5.39 9.88 -4.61
C ASN A 76 -3.97 9.57 -4.10
N TRP A 77 -3.12 8.94 -4.91
CA TRP A 77 -1.74 8.60 -4.52
C TRP A 77 -0.80 9.81 -4.49
N LYS A 78 -1.25 10.96 -5.02
CA LYS A 78 -0.53 12.23 -4.87
C LYS A 78 -0.69 12.83 -3.47
N GLU A 79 -1.63 12.33 -2.67
CA GLU A 79 -1.92 12.82 -1.32
C GLU A 79 -1.46 11.81 -0.26
N GLY A 80 -0.53 12.22 0.60
CA GLY A 80 0.03 11.39 1.66
C GLY A 80 -0.38 11.87 3.05
N HIS A 81 -0.74 10.93 3.94
CA HIS A 81 -1.03 11.23 5.35
C HIS A 81 0.22 11.01 6.22
N LEU A 82 0.61 12.03 7.00
CA LEU A 82 1.75 11.95 7.93
C LEU A 82 1.29 11.52 9.32
N ILE A 83 1.85 10.42 9.81
CA ILE A 83 1.63 9.93 11.19
C ILE A 83 2.92 10.12 11.98
N LYS A 84 2.90 10.99 12.99
CA LYS A 84 4.05 11.18 13.89
C LYS A 84 4.14 10.00 14.85
N ILE A 85 5.24 9.25 14.81
CA ILE A 85 5.58 8.23 15.80
C ILE A 85 6.71 8.78 16.67
N SER A 86 6.49 8.93 17.98
CA SER A 86 7.55 9.35 18.90
C SER A 86 8.61 8.25 19.04
N LYS A 87 9.89 8.65 19.05
CA LYS A 87 10.99 7.71 19.34
C LYS A 87 10.92 7.30 20.81
N LYS A 88 11.22 6.03 21.07
CA LYS A 88 11.35 5.48 22.43
C LYS A 88 12.55 6.14 23.13
N GLY A 89 12.32 7.26 23.81
CA GLY A 89 13.36 7.99 24.56
C GLY A 89 13.02 9.44 24.84
N ASP A 90 12.35 10.14 23.92
CA ASP A 90 11.98 11.54 24.13
C ASP A 90 10.56 11.68 24.67
N LEU A 91 10.47 12.02 25.95
CA LEU A 91 9.26 12.48 26.65
C LEU A 91 8.93 13.96 26.33
N GLY A 92 9.52 14.51 25.27
CA GLY A 92 9.25 15.87 24.80
C GLY A 92 7.76 16.01 24.51
N LYS A 93 7.08 16.82 25.30
CA LYS A 93 5.63 17.05 25.23
C LYS A 93 5.26 17.42 23.79
N CYS A 94 4.53 16.55 23.08
CA CYS A 94 3.85 16.97 21.87
C CYS A 94 2.87 18.08 22.27
N LYS A 95 3.15 19.31 21.86
CA LYS A 95 2.09 20.30 21.71
C LYS A 95 1.57 20.18 20.28
N ASP A 96 0.28 19.96 20.18
CA ASP A 96 -0.46 20.10 18.95
C ASP A 96 -0.61 21.61 18.71
N ASP A 97 0.10 22.12 17.71
CA ASP A 97 -0.19 23.40 17.04
C ASP A 97 -0.73 23.08 15.64
#